data_AF-A0A543HIN2-F1
#
_entry.id   AF-A0A543HIN2-F1
#
_cell.length_a   1.000
_cell.length_b   1.000
_cell.length_c   1.000
_cell.angle_alpha   90.00
_cell.angle_beta   90.00
_cell.angle_gamma   90.00
#
_symmetry.space_group_name_H-M   'P 1'
#
loop_
_entity.id
_entity.type
_entity.pdbx_description
1 polymer ?
#
loop_
_entity_poly.entity_id
_entity_poly.type
_entity_poly.pdbx_seq_one_letter_code
_entity_poly.pdbx_strand_id
1 'polypeptide(L)' 'MPSDHHLTCPFCAGDDVTPFPDPTSAWSCLDCARVFRVELVQPASVTGWGVLRVVPPVRVAAAAA' A
#
# COMPACT_ATOMS: atom_id res chain seq x y z
N MET A 1 13.58 13.86 15.33
CA MET A 1 13.27 13.45 13.95
C MET A 1 11.77 13.30 13.86
N PRO A 2 11.06 13.95 12.94
CA PRO A 2 9.63 13.70 12.80
C PRO A 2 9.48 12.32 12.16
N SER A 3 9.23 11.30 12.99
CA SER A 3 8.97 9.92 12.57
C SER A 3 7.49 9.68 12.25
N ASP A 4 6.66 10.72 12.31
CA ASP A 4 5.22 10.68 12.01
C ASP A 4 4.97 10.68 10.50
N HIS A 5 5.37 9.59 9.85
CA HIS A 5 4.76 9.21 8.59
C HIS A 5 3.41 8.57 8.93
N HIS A 6 2.38 9.40 9.12
CA HIS A 6 1.02 8.90 9.32
C HIS A 6 0.58 8.22 8.02
N LEU A 7 0.45 6.90 8.06
CA LEU A 7 0.00 6.11 6.92
C LEU A 7 -1.48 5.81 7.11
N THR A 8 -2.29 6.38 6.23
CA THR A 8 -3.74 6.22 6.28
C THR A 8 -4.20 5.13 5.32
N CYS A 9 -5.11 4.28 5.77
CA CYS A 9 -5.71 3.21 4.98
C CYS A 9 -6.51 3.81 3.82
N PRO A 10 -6.20 3.45 2.56
CA PRO A 10 -6.86 4.04 1.39
C PRO A 10 -8.31 3.57 1.19
N PHE A 11 -8.80 2.66 2.05
CA PHE A 11 -10.14 2.09 1.96
C PHE A 11 -11.09 2.59 3.04
N CYS A 12 -10.60 2.81 4.28
CA CYS A 12 -11.44 3.26 5.40
C CYS A 12 -10.98 4.57 6.05
N ALA A 13 -9.86 5.14 5.59
CA ALA A 13 -9.22 6.32 6.19
C ALA A 13 -8.78 6.15 7.66
N GLY A 14 -8.74 4.92 8.19
CA GLY A 14 -8.14 4.61 9.48
C GLY A 14 -6.62 4.58 9.41
N ASP A 15 -5.95 4.79 10.52
CA ASP A 15 -4.49 4.98 10.57
C ASP A 15 -3.74 3.79 11.16
N ASP A 16 -4.46 2.74 11.58
CA ASP A 16 -3.86 1.51 12.08
C ASP A 16 -3.45 0.59 10.92
N VAL A 17 -2.44 1.03 10.16
CA VAL A 17 -1.90 0.33 9.01
C VAL A 17 -0.50 -0.21 9.32
N THR A 18 -0.33 -1.52 9.18
CA THR A 18 0.91 -2.21 9.53
C THR A 18 1.44 -3.06 8.38
N PRO A 19 2.76 -3.12 8.16
CA PRO A 19 3.35 -4.03 7.20
C PRO A 19 3.20 -5.48 7.70
N PHE A 20 2.88 -6.39 6.77
CA PHE A 20 2.88 -7.81 7.07
C PHE A 20 4.33 -8.30 7.23
N PRO A 21 4.61 -9.27 8.13
CA PRO A 21 5.98 -9.75 8.37
C PRO A 21 6.60 -10.52 7.19
N ASP A 22 5.80 -10.86 6.18
CA ASP A 22 6.20 -11.62 5.00
C ASP A 22 6.79 -10.69 3.90
N PRO A 23 7.81 -11.11 3.11
CA PRO A 23 8.47 -10.27 2.11
C PRO A 23 7.60 -9.89 0.89
N THR A 24 6.29 -10.12 0.93
CA THR A 24 5.37 -9.90 -0.19
C THR A 24 4.94 -8.44 -0.40
N SER A 25 5.52 -7.48 0.33
CA SER A 25 5.09 -6.07 0.36
C SER A 25 3.59 -5.94 0.68
N ALA A 26 3.07 -6.87 1.48
CA ALA A 26 1.69 -6.85 1.94
C ALA A 26 1.55 -5.99 3.19
N TRP A 27 0.43 -5.28 3.30
CA TRP A 27 0.09 -4.40 4.40
C TRP A 27 -1.35 -4.67 4.82
N SER A 28 -1.62 -4.54 6.11
CA SER A 28 -2.94 -4.74 6.70
C SER A 28 -3.40 -3.52 7.46
N CYS A 29 -4.68 -3.16 7.32
CA CYS A 29 -5.34 -2.20 8.18
C CYS A 29 -6.10 -2.95 9.28
N LEU A 30 -5.85 -2.63 10.56
CA LEU A 30 -6.50 -3.29 11.70
C LEU A 30 -7.92 -2.76 11.95
N ASP A 31 -8.25 -1.54 11.51
CA ASP A 31 -9.59 -0.97 11.63
C ASP A 31 -10.63 -1.65 10.74
N CYS A 32 -10.27 -1.92 9.48
CA CYS A 32 -11.18 -2.52 8.48
C CYS A 32 -10.78 -3.93 8.02
N ALA A 33 -9.76 -4.52 8.66
CA ALA A 33 -9.23 -5.86 8.40
C ALA A 33 -8.79 -6.13 6.95
N ARG A 34 -8.54 -5.09 6.14
CA ARG A 34 -8.22 -5.24 4.72
C ARG A 34 -6.72 -5.42 4.53
N VAL A 35 -6.35 -6.42 3.72
CA VAL A 35 -4.97 -6.67 3.29
C VAL A 35 -4.79 -6.21 1.85
N PHE A 36 -3.71 -5.49 1.57
CA PHE A 36 -3.38 -4.97 0.24
C PHE A 36 -1.87 -4.98 0.01
N ARG A 37 -1.45 -5.00 -1.25
CA ARG A 37 -0.03 -4.89 -1.61
C ARG A 37 0.35 -3.44 -1.87
N VAL A 38 1.58 -3.10 -1.52
CA VAL A 38 2.18 -1.80 -1.84
C VAL A 38 3.45 -1.97 -2.67
N GLU A 39 3.80 -0.93 -3.41
CA GLU A 39 5.06 -0.79 -4.13
C GLU A 39 5.74 0.54 -3.75
N LEU A 40 7.07 0.57 -3.76
CA LEU A 40 7.82 1.81 -3.63
C LEU A 40 7.99 2.43 -5.02
N VAL A 41 7.42 3.60 -5.23
CA VAL A 41 7.52 4.35 -6.49
C VAL A 41 8.37 5.59 -6.26
N GLN A 42 9.44 5.74 -7.04
CA GLN A 42 10.25 6.96 -7.05
C GLN A 42 9.66 7.98 -8.03
N PRO A 43 9.28 9.20 -7.59
CA PRO A 43 8.88 10.26 -8.51
C PRO A 43 10.02 10.65 -9.45
N ALA A 44 9.73 10.88 -10.72
CA ALA A 44 10.75 11.24 -11.72
C ALA A 44 11.53 12.52 -11.36
N SER A 45 10.89 13.45 -10.65
CA SER A 45 11.44 14.77 -10.32
C SER A 45 12.37 14.78 -9.10
N VAL A 46 12.42 13.70 -8.31
CA VAL A 46 13.19 13.66 -7.06
C VAL A 46 13.92 12.33 -6.94
N THR A 47 15.26 12.38 -7.01
CA THR A 47 16.11 11.21 -6.82
C THR A 47 16.37 10.96 -5.33
N GLY A 48 16.49 9.69 -4.94
CA GLY A 48 16.73 9.32 -3.54
C GLY A 48 15.52 9.40 -2.61
N TRP A 49 14.32 9.62 -3.15
CA TRP A 49 13.06 9.62 -2.41
C TRP A 49 12.05 8.64 -3.02
N GLY A 50 11.08 8.17 -2.25
CA GLY A 50 10.06 7.24 -2.73
C GLY A 50 8.75 7.36 -1.97
N VAL A 51 7.67 6.99 -2.65
CA VAL A 51 6.30 6.97 -2.12
C VAL A 51 5.78 5.55 -2.14
N LEU A 52 5.17 5.11 -1.04
CA LEU A 52 4.44 3.85 -1.01
C LEU A 52 3.10 4.02 -1.71
N ARG A 53 2.84 3.19 -2.72
CA ARG A 53 1.59 3.18 -3.48
C ARG A 53 0.91 1.82 -3.37
N VAL A 54 -0.40 1.80 -3.23
CA VAL A 54 -1.17 0.54 -3.31
C VAL A 54 -1.17 0.02 -4.75
N VAL A 55 -0.84 -1.27 -4.89
CA VAL A 55 -0.94 -2.00 -6.15
C VAL A 55 -2.41 -2.36 -6.38
N PRO A 56 -3.07 -1.82 -7.43
CA PRO A 56 -4.45 -2.18 -7.72
C PRO A 56 -4.53 -3.66 -8.12
N PRO A 57 -5.60 -4.37 -7.75
CA PRO A 57 -5.79 -5.75 -8.20
C PRO A 57 -5.87 -5.76 -9.73
N VAL A 58 -5.04 -6.59 -10.37
CA VAL A 58 -5.17 -6.87 -11.79
C VAL A 58 -6.54 -7.53 -11.99
N ARG A 59 -7.47 -6.82 -12.63
CA ARG A 59 -8.71 -7.45 -13.09
C ARG A 59 -8.31 -8.38 -14.22
N VAL A 60 -8.27 -9.69 -13.94
CA VAL A 60 -8.27 -10.68 -15.02
C VAL A 60 -9.63 -10.54 -15.69
N ALA A 61 -9.67 -9.92 -16.86
CA ALA A 61 -10.86 -9.94 -17.69
C ALA A 61 -11.16 -11.41 -17.94
N ALA A 62 -12.30 -11.88 -17.45
CA ALA A 62 -12.77 -13.22 -17.76
C ALA A 62 -12.87 -13.32 -19.28
N ALA A 63 -11.98 -14.11 -19.89
CA ALA A 63 -12.12 -14.47 -21.28
C ALA A 63 -13.46 -15.22 -21.40
N ALA A 64 -14.44 -14.59 -22.05
CA ALA A 64 -15.67 -15.25 -22.43
C ALA A 64 -15.31 -16.41 -23.35
N ALA A 65 -15.63 -17.63 -22.92
CA ALA A 65 -15.51 -18.85 -23.70
C ALA A 65 -16.69 -18.99 -24.67
#